data_AF-A0A0X3TJM6-F1
#
_entry.id   AF-A0A0X3TJM6-F1
#
_cell.length_a   1.000
_cell.length_b   1.000
_cell.length_c   1.000
_cell.angle_alpha   90.00
_cell.angle_beta   90.00
_cell.angle_gamma   90.00
#
_symmetry.space_group_name_H-M   'P 1'
#
loop_
_entity.id
_entity.type
_entity.pdbx_description
1 polymer ?
#
loop_
_entity_poly.entity_id
_entity_poly.type
_entity_poly.pdbx_seq_one_letter_code
_entity_poly.pdbx_strand_id
1 'polypeptide(L)'
;MNSHIKLLYWLALLDGIALLLLVFVAVPIKYQFDWPYAVKVLGPTHGVLFISLTLTMLSAVAKKLIRPGLGALVFVAALIPLGAFYADYRLKKAVTQA
;
A
#
# COMPACT_ATOMS: atom_id res chain seq x y z
N MET A 1 -19.04 -4.56 5.95
CA MET A 1 -17.94 -3.86 5.26
C MET A 1 -18.17 -3.89 3.76
N ASN A 2 -18.43 -2.73 3.15
CA ASN A 2 -18.69 -2.57 1.71
C ASN A 2 -17.54 -3.15 0.88
N SER A 3 -17.85 -3.75 -0.29
CA SER A 3 -16.86 -4.40 -1.16
C SER A 3 -15.70 -3.46 -1.56
N HIS A 4 -15.99 -2.17 -1.75
CA HIS A 4 -14.98 -1.15 -2.07
C HIS A 4 -13.94 -0.95 -0.95
N ILE A 5 -14.37 -0.97 0.31
CA ILE A 5 -13.48 -0.75 1.45
C ILE A 5 -12.65 -2.02 1.73
N LYS A 6 -13.25 -3.20 1.53
CA LYS A 6 -12.50 -4.48 1.57
C LYS A 6 -11.37 -4.51 0.54
N LEU A 7 -11.65 -4.04 -0.68
CA LEU A 7 -10.64 -3.98 -1.74
C LEU A 7 -9.51 -3.00 -1.38
N LEU A 8 -9.86 -1.81 -0.90
CA LEU A 8 -8.88 -0.82 -0.46
C LEU A 8 -7.96 -1.36 0.65
N TYR A 9 -8.54 -2.08 1.61
CA TYR A 9 -7.81 -2.73 2.70
C TYR A 9 -6.79 -3.76 2.18
N TRP A 10 -7.24 -4.70 1.34
CA TRP A 10 -6.37 -5.73 0.79
C TRP A 10 -5.26 -5.16 -0.09
N LEU A 11 -5.57 -4.15 -0.90
CA LEU A 11 -4.56 -3.47 -1.72
C LEU A 11 -3.52 -2.76 -0.85
N ALA A 12 -3.94 -2.04 0.20
CA ALA A 12 -3.01 -1.35 1.10
C ALA A 12 -2.11 -2.33 1.85
N LEU A 13 -2.66 -3.47 2.29
CA LEU A 13 -1.90 -4.51 2.98
C LEU A 13 -0.89 -5.17 2.04
N LEU A 14 -1.32 -5.59 0.85
CA LEU A 14 -0.45 -6.24 -0.13
C LEU A 14 0.66 -5.29 -0.62
N ASP A 15 0.32 -4.03 -0.88
CA ASP A 15 1.29 -3.01 -1.31
C ASP A 15 2.35 -2.77 -0.23
N GLY A 16 1.93 -2.64 1.04
CA GLY A 16 2.84 -2.49 2.17
C GLY A 16 3.77 -3.68 2.37
N ILE A 17 3.27 -4.91 2.19
CA ILE A 17 4.08 -6.13 2.24
C ILE A 17 5.05 -6.16 1.05
N ALA A 18 4.61 -5.81 -0.16
CA ALA A 18 5.45 -5.77 -1.34
C ALA A 18 6.60 -4.76 -1.19
N LEU A 19 6.32 -3.56 -0.65
CA LEU A 19 7.34 -2.55 -0.36
C LEU A 19 8.33 -3.03 0.71
N LEU A 20 7.83 -3.67 1.77
CA LEU A 20 8.69 -4.26 2.81
C LEU A 20 9.65 -5.31 2.23
N LEU A 21 9.12 -6.26 1.44
CA LEU A 21 9.94 -7.28 0.78
C LEU A 21 10.94 -6.65 -0.19
N LEU A 22 10.52 -5.63 -0.94
CA LEU A 22 11.40 -4.91 -1.86
C LEU A 22 12.58 -4.26 -1.11
N VAL A 23 12.31 -3.52 -0.03
CA VAL A 23 13.33 -2.73 0.68
C VAL A 23 14.20 -3.59 1.60
N PHE A 24 13.61 -4.51 2.37
CA PHE A 24 14.34 -5.27 3.39
C PHE A 24 14.87 -6.62 2.90
N VAL A 25 14.38 -7.14 1.76
CA VAL A 25 14.83 -8.43 1.23
C VAL A 25 15.49 -8.25 -0.14
N ALA A 26 14.79 -7.67 -1.10
CA ALA A 26 15.29 -7.59 -2.47
C ALA A 26 16.52 -6.69 -2.61
N VAL A 27 16.52 -5.52 -1.95
CA VAL A 27 17.64 -4.59 -1.99
C VAL A 27 18.90 -5.16 -1.32
N PRO A 28 18.85 -5.74 -0.10
CA PRO A 28 20.01 -6.42 0.48
C PRO A 28 20.53 -7.58 -0.36
N ILE A 29 19.64 -8.41 -0.92
CA ILE A 29 20.03 -9.52 -1.80
C ILE A 29 20.77 -9.01 -3.04
N LYS A 30 20.26 -7.93 -3.66
CA LYS A 30 20.89 -7.30 -4.82
C LYS A 30 22.34 -6.88 -4.53
N TYR A 31 22.61 -6.29 -3.36
CA TYR A 31 23.94 -5.78 -3.03
C TYR A 31 24.88 -6.82 -2.42
N GLN A 32 24.37 -7.83 -1.70
CA GLN A 32 25.21 -8.84 -1.05
C GLN A 32 25.53 -10.04 -1.95
N PHE A 33 24.61 -10.41 -2.85
CA PHE A 33 24.72 -11.61 -3.69
C PHE A 33 24.79 -11.27 -5.19
N ASP A 34 24.91 -9.99 -5.55
CA ASP A 34 24.88 -9.49 -6.94
C ASP A 34 23.71 -10.05 -7.76
N TRP A 35 22.58 -10.33 -7.10
CA TRP A 35 21.42 -10.98 -7.71
C TRP A 35 20.24 -10.01 -7.85
N PRO A 36 20.15 -9.25 -8.97
CA PRO A 36 19.17 -8.19 -9.12
C PRO A 36 17.75 -8.70 -9.44
N TYR A 37 17.56 -10.01 -9.58
CA TYR A 37 16.30 -10.59 -10.06
C TYR A 37 15.13 -10.31 -9.09
N ALA A 38 15.39 -10.37 -7.78
CA ALA A 38 14.38 -10.07 -6.76
C ALA A 38 13.81 -8.64 -6.90
N VAL A 39 14.67 -7.64 -7.13
CA VAL A 39 14.25 -6.24 -7.32
C VAL A 39 13.52 -6.07 -8.64
N LYS A 40 13.96 -6.75 -9.70
CA LYS A 40 13.32 -6.72 -11.02
C LYS A 40 11.90 -7.29 -11.03
N VAL A 41 11.58 -8.19 -10.10
CA VAL A 41 10.23 -8.73 -9.92
C VAL A 41 9.43 -7.89 -8.94
N LEU A 42 9.95 -7.67 -7.72
CA LEU A 42 9.21 -7.00 -6.65
C LEU A 42 8.98 -5.51 -6.93
N GLY A 43 9.88 -4.83 -7.66
CA GLY A 43 9.74 -3.42 -8.00
C GLY A 43 8.48 -3.15 -8.83
N PRO A 44 8.35 -3.79 -10.02
CA PRO A 44 7.12 -3.71 -10.81
C PRO A 44 5.88 -4.22 -10.08
N THR A 45 5.99 -5.30 -9.28
CA THR A 45 4.86 -5.80 -8.49
C THR A 45 4.35 -4.75 -7.50
N HIS A 46 5.24 -4.11 -6.74
CA HIS A 46 4.86 -2.99 -5.86
C HIS A 46 4.28 -1.82 -6.67
N GLY A 47 4.90 -1.44 -7.80
CA GLY A 47 4.38 -0.36 -8.65
C GLY A 47 2.94 -0.58 -9.11
N VAL A 48 2.60 -1.80 -9.55
CA VAL A 48 1.22 -2.14 -9.97
C VAL A 48 0.25 -2.12 -8.79
N LEU A 49 0.67 -2.61 -7.62
CA LEU A 49 -0.13 -2.58 -6.40
C LEU A 49 -0.38 -1.14 -5.94
N PHE A 50 0.65 -0.29 -5.94
CA PHE A 50 0.58 1.12 -5.57
C PHE A 50 -0.37 1.92 -6.47
N ILE A 51 -0.30 1.71 -7.79
CA ILE A 51 -1.22 2.35 -8.74
C ILE A 51 -2.66 1.88 -8.47
N SER A 52 -2.86 0.57 -8.32
CA SER A 52 -4.18 -0.02 -8.04
C SER A 52 -4.78 0.49 -6.72
N LEU A 53 -3.95 0.61 -5.68
CA LEU A 53 -4.29 1.20 -4.39
C LEU A 53 -4.70 2.66 -4.56
N THR A 54 -3.90 3.45 -5.29
CA THR A 54 -4.14 4.88 -5.51
C THR A 54 -5.46 5.12 -6.24
N LEU A 55 -5.74 4.37 -7.32
CA LEU A 55 -6.99 4.48 -8.06
C LEU A 55 -8.20 4.10 -7.20
N THR A 56 -8.09 3.02 -6.43
CA THR A 56 -9.17 2.58 -5.53
C THR A 56 -9.41 3.60 -4.42
N MET A 57 -8.34 4.19 -3.88
CA MET A 57 -8.38 5.23 -2.86
C MET A 57 -9.03 6.51 -3.41
N LEU A 58 -8.64 6.99 -4.59
CA LEU A 58 -9.27 8.12 -5.26
C LEU A 58 -10.76 7.89 -5.48
N SER A 59 -11.14 6.68 -5.94
CA SER A 59 -12.55 6.31 -6.12
C SER A 59 -13.32 6.34 -4.79
N ALA A 60 -12.72 5.85 -3.70
CA ALA A 60 -13.32 5.88 -2.38
C ALA A 60 -13.48 7.31 -1.83
N VAL A 61 -12.53 8.21 -2.07
CA VAL A 61 -12.63 9.64 -1.73
C VAL A 61 -13.74 10.30 -2.56
N ALA A 62 -13.79 10.06 -3.88
CA ALA A 62 -14.79 10.64 -4.77
C ALA A 62 -16.22 10.21 -4.39
N LYS A 63 -16.39 8.95 -3.96
CA LYS A 63 -17.66 8.42 -3.44
C LYS A 63 -17.95 8.83 -2.00
N LYS A 64 -17.14 9.69 -1.38
CA LYS A 64 -17.25 10.13 0.03
C LYS A 64 -17.25 8.98 1.04
N LEU A 65 -16.67 7.82 0.68
CA LEU A 65 -16.53 6.67 1.59
C LEU A 65 -15.41 6.88 2.62
N ILE A 66 -14.40 7.67 2.26
CA ILE A 66 -13.30 8.05 3.14
C ILE A 66 -13.01 9.55 3.02
N ARG A 67 -12.48 10.15 4.08
CA ARG A 67 -12.10 11.57 4.10
C ARG A 67 -10.87 11.80 3.20
N PRO A 68 -10.79 12.92 2.45
CA PRO A 68 -9.63 13.24 1.62
C PRO A 68 -8.29 13.21 2.37
N GLY A 69 -8.27 13.71 3.62
CA GLY A 69 -7.06 13.66 4.46
C GLY A 69 -6.63 12.25 4.83
N LEU A 70 -7.57 11.31 4.95
CA LEU A 70 -7.26 9.90 5.18
C LEU A 70 -6.71 9.24 3.90
N GLY A 71 -7.26 9.60 2.73
CA GLY A 71 -6.72 9.17 1.43
C GLY A 71 -5.28 9.66 1.20
N ALA A 72 -5.01 10.93 1.50
CA ALA A 72 -3.66 11.49 1.43
C ALA A 72 -2.69 10.78 2.39
N LEU A 73 -3.13 10.47 3.61
CA LEU A 73 -2.35 9.68 4.57
C LEU A 73 -2.01 8.30 4.01
N VAL A 74 -2.99 7.57 3.44
CA VAL A 74 -2.77 6.26 2.82
C VAL A 74 -1.76 6.35 1.66
N PHE A 75 -1.86 7.37 0.82
CA PHE A 75 -0.93 7.57 -0.30
C PHE A 75 0.51 7.80 0.17
N VAL A 76 0.72 8.73 1.09
CA VAL A 76 2.06 9.04 1.62
C VAL A 76 2.62 7.84 2.39
N ALA A 77 1.78 7.16 3.17
CA ALA A 77 2.14 5.98 3.91
C ALA A 77 2.56 4.79 3.02
N ALA A 78 1.98 4.67 1.83
CA ALA A 78 2.33 3.62 0.87
C ALA A 78 3.72 3.83 0.22
N LEU A 79 4.28 5.05 0.29
CA LEU A 79 5.64 5.34 -0.22
C LEU A 79 6.73 5.15 0.83
N ILE A 80 6.36 5.12 2.11
CA ILE A 80 7.30 5.02 3.22
C ILE A 80 7.30 3.57 3.72
N PRO A 81 8.47 2.89 3.79
CA PRO A 81 8.54 1.57 4.40
C PRO A 81 8.00 1.63 5.83
N LEU A 82 7.11 0.70 6.18
CA LEU A 82 6.31 0.66 7.43
C LEU A 82 5.15 1.66 7.52
N GLY A 83 5.10 2.70 6.67
CA GLY A 83 4.00 3.67 6.65
C GLY A 83 2.65 3.00 6.41
N ALA A 84 2.60 2.01 5.51
CA ALA A 84 1.39 1.24 5.19
C ALA A 84 0.71 0.62 6.42
N PHE A 85 1.45 0.17 7.43
CA PHE A 85 0.88 -0.38 8.67
C PHE A 85 0.20 0.70 9.53
N TYR A 86 0.77 1.90 9.55
CA TYR A 86 0.15 3.03 10.23
C TYR A 86 -1.13 3.48 9.52
N ALA A 87 -1.10 3.53 8.19
CA ALA A 87 -2.29 3.79 7.38
C ALA A 87 -3.36 2.71 7.59
N ASP A 88 -2.98 1.44 7.66
CA ASP A 88 -3.91 0.33 7.93
C ASP A 88 -4.65 0.51 9.26
N TYR A 89 -3.91 0.84 10.32
CA TYR A 89 -4.49 1.14 11.63
C TYR A 89 -5.50 2.31 11.57
N ARG A 90 -5.14 3.39 10.87
CA ARG A 90 -6.02 4.56 10.70
C ARG A 90 -7.25 4.24 9.84
N LEU A 91 -7.09 3.42 8.79
CA LEU A 91 -8.15 2.99 7.89
C LEU A 91 -9.17 2.11 8.63
N LYS A 92 -8.70 1.11 9.39
CA LYS A 92 -9.57 0.29 10.26
C LYS A 92 -10.37 1.14 11.22
N LYS A 93 -9.72 2.07 11.91
CA LYS A 93 -10.41 2.95 12.86
C LYS A 93 -11.49 3.81 12.16
N ALA A 94 -11.19 4.37 11.00
CA ALA A 94 -12.14 5.19 10.24
C ALA A 94 -13.32 4.39 9.68
N VAL A 95 -13.11 3.12 9.31
CA VAL A 95 -14.13 2.24 8.73
C VAL A 95 -14.99 1.56 9.80
N THR A 96 -14.42 1.21 10.96
CA THR A 96 -15.15 0.58 12.07
C THR A 96 -15.96 1.60 12.88
N GLN A 97 -15.64 2.90 12.79
CA GLN A 97 -16.39 3.97 13.47
C GLN A 97 -17.51 4.61 12.63
N ALA A 98 -17.82 4.05 11.45
CA ALA A 98 -18.90 4.48 10.55
C ALA A 98 -19.98 3.40 10.47
#